data_AF-B8BTP9-F1
#
_entry.id   AF-B8BTP9-F1
#
_cell.length_a   1.000
_cell.length_b   1.000
_cell.length_c   1.000
_cell.angle_alpha   90.00
_cell.angle_beta   90.00
_cell.angle_gamma   90.00
#
_symmetry.space_group_name_H-M   'P 1'
#
loop_
_entity.id
_entity.type
_entity.pdbx_description
1 polymer ?
#
loop_
_entity_poly.entity_id
_entity_poly.type
_entity_poly.pdbx_seq_one_letter_code
_entity_poly.pdbx_strand_id
1 'polypeptide(L)'
;MLYRALASLAVALSTASFGAAQISVDVGNPSPAGGSTEVSPGSWNVTAAGHDIWGSRDGFHFVAFEKNSDCTITAFIENWKTSNSWAKGGLMIRDSLDDNAAHATMMSTGAQYVAMQYRQSTGSSSGSYHTGFGTKRVWLRIVKEGNKVTGFVKREDEFGFSKFYTRDINFSGDSFFVGIAVTSHVQGTLSNFDVSSFEISDEVFSLPERDVGETGREIDTQAVSEGVWSIKGAGTDIGGTVDSFGFFNYKQSGDITATVHLDKLEERNINSKGGLMMRASHAADAPHVSLLTTGKGITMYYRETAGGDTSNKNVGVWSGNVELKLVKTGNEVACYYKHKSAPEWFHLGTATVAFDGDYYVGQAVTSAEYGQHATLYIGDIYINGEVIA
;
A
#
# COMPACT_ATOMS: atom_id res chain seq x y z
N MET A 1 -31.92 37.75 -9.48
CA MET A 1 -30.72 37.86 -8.61
C MET A 1 -30.90 36.91 -7.44
N LEU A 2 -30.10 35.84 -7.37
CA LEU A 2 -29.37 35.40 -6.17
C LEU A 2 -28.68 34.07 -6.53
N TYR A 3 -27.39 34.15 -6.85
CA TYR A 3 -26.50 32.98 -6.88
C TYR A 3 -26.26 32.54 -5.43
N ARG A 4 -26.59 31.29 -5.09
CA ARG A 4 -26.17 30.67 -3.83
C ARG A 4 -24.69 30.28 -3.97
N ALA A 5 -23.83 30.95 -3.21
CA ALA A 5 -22.42 30.59 -3.08
C ALA A 5 -22.29 29.22 -2.41
N LEU A 6 -21.60 28.30 -3.08
CA LEU A 6 -21.09 27.07 -2.47
C LEU A 6 -19.98 27.47 -1.49
N ALA A 7 -20.19 27.21 -0.20
CA ALA A 7 -19.14 27.32 0.80
C ALA A 7 -18.12 26.20 0.55
N SER A 8 -16.93 26.58 0.08
CA SER A 8 -15.79 25.68 0.04
C SER A 8 -15.40 25.33 1.48
N LEU A 9 -15.49 24.06 1.84
CA LEU A 9 -15.02 23.56 3.12
C LEU A 9 -13.49 23.63 3.09
N ALA A 10 -12.92 24.66 3.71
CA ALA A 10 -11.49 24.71 3.96
C ALA A 10 -11.15 23.60 4.95
N VAL A 11 -10.53 22.52 4.47
CA VAL A 11 -9.83 21.56 5.32
C VAL A 11 -8.74 22.36 6.03
N ALA A 12 -8.87 22.54 7.34
CA ALA A 12 -7.77 23.08 8.14
C ALA A 12 -6.63 22.07 8.04
N LEU A 13 -5.51 22.44 7.40
CA LEU A 13 -4.28 21.68 7.53
C LEU A 13 -3.94 21.65 9.03
N SER A 14 -3.97 20.46 9.63
CA SER A 14 -3.37 20.26 10.93
C SER A 14 -1.90 20.62 10.79
N THR A 15 -1.44 21.62 11.52
CA THR A 15 -0.01 21.84 11.68
C THR A 15 0.56 20.58 12.32
N ALA A 16 1.35 19.80 11.56
CA ALA A 16 2.15 18.72 12.11
C ALA A 16 3.15 19.35 13.08
N SER A 17 2.72 19.54 14.34
CA SER A 17 3.59 19.86 15.44
C SER A 17 4.28 18.55 15.78
N PHE A 18 5.53 18.40 15.35
CA PHE A 18 6.31 17.17 15.53
C PHE A 18 6.53 16.78 17.01
N GLY A 19 6.08 17.60 17.98
CA GLY A 19 6.04 17.29 19.42
C GLY A 19 7.40 17.16 20.12
N ALA A 20 8.44 16.79 19.37
CA ALA A 20 9.82 16.59 19.78
C ALA A 20 10.75 17.61 19.09
N ALA A 21 11.83 17.98 19.77
CA ALA A 21 12.84 18.86 19.21
C ALA A 21 13.55 18.17 18.02
N GLN A 22 13.60 18.87 16.89
CA GLN A 22 14.34 18.43 15.70
C GLN A 22 15.85 18.61 15.91
N ILE A 23 16.63 17.62 15.50
CA ILE A 23 18.10 17.63 15.51
C ILE A 23 18.57 17.45 14.07
N SER A 24 19.33 18.42 13.53
CA SER A 24 20.06 18.27 12.27
C SER A 24 21.50 17.87 12.60
N VAL A 25 21.91 16.67 12.19
CA VAL A 25 23.20 16.11 12.64
C VAL A 25 23.86 15.23 11.58
N ASP A 26 25.18 15.33 11.55
CA ASP A 26 26.05 14.44 10.78
C ASP A 26 26.47 13.23 11.63
N VAL A 27 26.17 12.02 11.15
CA VAL A 27 26.56 10.75 11.78
C VAL A 27 27.78 10.21 11.05
N GLY A 28 28.84 9.86 11.80
CA GLY A 28 30.07 9.26 11.25
C GLY A 28 30.96 10.19 10.43
N ASN A 29 30.89 11.50 10.70
CA ASN A 29 31.74 12.54 10.11
C ASN A 29 31.78 12.56 8.57
N PRO A 30 30.63 12.65 7.87
CA PRO A 30 30.60 13.03 6.45
C PRO A 30 31.32 14.36 6.23
N SER A 31 32.05 14.47 5.13
CA SER A 31 32.75 15.68 4.72
C SER A 31 32.54 15.90 3.22
N PRO A 32 32.02 17.06 2.77
CA PRO A 32 31.56 18.20 3.58
C PRO A 32 30.40 17.84 4.52
N ALA A 33 30.21 18.65 5.56
CA ALA A 33 29.08 18.52 6.46
C ALA A 33 27.75 18.62 5.68
N GLY A 34 26.75 17.87 6.13
CA GLY A 34 25.41 17.94 5.57
C GLY A 34 24.63 19.15 6.06
N GLY A 35 23.42 19.31 5.53
CA GLY A 35 22.50 20.35 5.95
C GLY A 35 21.06 20.01 5.65
N SER A 36 20.14 20.62 6.39
CA SER A 36 18.70 20.42 6.23
C SER A 36 17.95 21.73 6.35
N THR A 37 17.06 21.99 5.40
CA THR A 37 16.17 23.16 5.39
C THR A 37 14.73 22.69 5.25
N GLU A 38 13.87 23.02 6.21
CA GLU A 38 12.42 22.88 6.05
C GLU A 38 11.93 24.01 5.14
N VAL A 39 11.52 23.65 3.92
CA VAL A 39 11.09 24.64 2.91
C VAL A 39 9.63 25.07 3.11
N SER A 40 8.83 24.19 3.70
CA SER A 40 7.46 24.39 4.16
C SER A 40 7.12 23.27 5.15
N PRO A 41 6.06 23.37 5.97
CA PRO A 41 5.72 22.33 6.94
C PRO A 41 5.69 20.93 6.33
N GLY A 42 6.53 20.02 6.83
CA GLY A 42 6.63 18.64 6.34
C GLY A 42 7.37 18.49 4.99
N SER A 43 7.98 19.54 4.46
CA SER A 43 8.81 19.48 3.25
C SER A 43 10.23 19.92 3.54
N TRP A 44 11.19 19.09 3.16
CA TRP A 44 12.61 19.25 3.50
C TRP A 44 13.49 19.15 2.26
N ASN A 45 14.46 20.06 2.17
CA ASN A 45 15.64 19.90 1.34
C ASN A 45 16.80 19.46 2.22
N VAL A 46 17.41 18.32 1.90
CA VAL A 46 18.51 17.75 2.67
C VAL A 46 19.73 17.54 1.76
N THR A 47 20.88 18.05 2.19
CA THR A 47 22.17 17.81 1.54
C THR A 47 23.06 16.95 2.43
N ALA A 48 23.80 16.03 1.83
CA ALA A 48 24.70 15.17 2.57
C ALA A 48 25.87 14.67 1.74
N ALA A 49 27.05 14.60 2.35
CA ALA A 49 28.11 13.71 1.93
C ALA A 49 28.04 12.41 2.76
N GLY A 50 29.04 11.54 2.64
CA GLY A 50 29.17 10.38 3.50
C GLY A 50 29.75 9.18 2.78
N HIS A 51 30.26 8.22 3.56
CA HIS A 51 30.93 7.06 3.00
C HIS A 51 29.93 5.94 2.66
N ASP A 52 28.98 5.64 3.54
CA ASP A 52 27.78 4.82 3.24
C ASP A 52 26.86 4.74 4.47
N ILE A 53 25.66 4.20 4.33
CA ILE A 53 24.89 3.60 5.44
C ILE A 53 25.01 2.08 5.25
N TRP A 54 26.11 1.49 5.74
CA TRP A 54 26.44 0.09 5.49
C TRP A 54 27.48 -0.48 6.44
N GLY A 55 27.56 -1.81 6.53
CA GLY A 55 28.55 -2.49 7.37
C GLY A 55 28.31 -2.20 8.85
N SER A 56 29.38 -1.95 9.60
CA SER A 56 29.30 -1.72 11.05
C SER A 56 29.36 -0.24 11.47
N ARG A 57 29.54 0.69 10.51
CA ARG A 57 29.64 2.12 10.75
C ARG A 57 29.05 2.90 9.58
N ASP A 58 28.25 3.91 9.88
CA ASP A 58 27.56 4.73 8.90
C ASP A 58 28.19 6.12 8.80
N GLY A 59 28.07 6.74 7.64
CA GLY A 59 28.44 8.12 7.33
C GLY A 59 27.36 8.79 6.50
N PHE A 60 26.57 9.67 7.13
CA PHE A 60 25.38 10.30 6.53
C PHE A 60 24.93 11.55 7.30
N HIS A 61 23.99 12.31 6.75
CA HIS A 61 23.29 13.41 7.42
C HIS A 61 21.87 13.00 7.81
N PHE A 62 21.41 13.42 8.99
CA PHE A 62 20.15 13.01 9.59
C PHE A 62 19.34 14.20 10.11
N VAL A 63 18.09 14.32 9.64
CA VAL A 63 17.07 15.17 10.25
C VAL A 63 16.32 14.30 11.26
N ALA A 64 16.71 14.34 12.52
CA ALA A 64 16.31 13.41 13.56
C ALA A 64 15.27 14.01 14.51
N PHE A 65 14.35 13.16 14.95
CA PHE A 65 13.35 13.44 15.99
C PHE A 65 13.40 12.29 17.01
N GLU A 66 13.54 12.63 18.29
CA GLU A 66 13.56 11.64 19.37
C GLU A 66 12.13 11.14 19.67
N LYS A 67 11.98 9.83 19.84
CA LYS A 67 10.73 9.13 20.11
C LYS A 67 10.95 8.05 21.16
N ASN A 68 9.91 7.72 21.91
CA ASN A 68 9.94 6.71 22.97
C ASN A 68 8.73 5.76 22.97
N SER A 69 7.97 5.75 21.88
CA SER A 69 6.75 4.97 21.71
C SER A 69 6.69 4.44 20.30
N ASP A 70 5.86 3.44 20.07
CA ASP A 70 5.52 3.01 18.71
C ASP A 70 5.00 4.16 17.86
N CYS A 71 5.29 4.10 16.56
CA CYS A 71 5.05 5.21 15.66
C CYS A 71 5.03 4.79 14.19
N THR A 72 4.41 5.65 13.39
CA THR A 72 4.49 5.63 11.93
C THR A 72 5.21 6.87 11.44
N ILE A 73 6.15 6.72 10.52
CA ILE A 73 6.73 7.83 9.76
C ILE A 73 6.43 7.67 8.28
N THR A 74 5.92 8.73 7.65
CA THR A 74 5.58 8.75 6.21
C THR A 74 6.31 9.91 5.55
N ALA A 75 6.73 9.74 4.30
CA ALA A 75 7.18 10.85 3.46
C ALA A 75 7.08 10.51 1.97
N PHE A 76 6.98 11.54 1.13
CA PHE A 76 7.03 11.41 -0.31
C PHE A 76 8.35 11.95 -0.86
N ILE A 77 9.10 11.11 -1.56
CA ILE A 77 10.34 11.53 -2.22
C ILE A 77 9.97 12.26 -3.51
N GLU A 78 10.18 13.58 -3.55
CA GLU A 78 9.89 14.38 -4.74
C GLU A 78 11.00 14.25 -5.78
N ASN A 79 12.24 14.39 -5.32
CA ASN A 79 13.38 14.43 -6.20
C ASN A 79 14.64 13.95 -5.48
N TRP A 80 15.39 13.07 -6.15
CA TRP A 80 16.63 12.51 -5.62
C TRP A 80 17.79 12.74 -6.60
N LYS A 81 18.54 13.83 -6.37
CA LYS A 81 19.67 14.25 -7.22
C LYS A 81 20.99 13.76 -6.62
N THR A 82 21.55 12.75 -7.27
CA THR A 82 22.82 12.14 -6.90
C THR A 82 23.62 11.72 -8.13
N SER A 83 24.95 11.75 -8.02
CA SER A 83 25.89 11.26 -9.03
C SER A 83 26.38 9.82 -8.80
N ASN A 84 26.02 9.20 -7.67
CA ASN A 84 26.47 7.85 -7.32
C ASN A 84 25.29 6.87 -7.25
N SER A 85 25.44 5.70 -7.87
CA SER A 85 24.41 4.64 -7.91
C SER A 85 24.01 4.11 -6.54
N TRP A 86 24.88 4.23 -5.55
CA TRP A 86 24.73 3.75 -4.18
C TRP A 86 24.46 4.85 -3.15
N ALA A 87 24.32 6.11 -3.58
CA ALA A 87 23.79 7.16 -2.72
C ALA A 87 22.40 6.77 -2.23
N LYS A 88 22.06 7.17 -1.00
CA LYS A 88 20.83 6.78 -0.31
C LYS A 88 20.11 7.99 0.25
N GLY A 89 18.79 8.04 0.08
CA GLY A 89 17.92 9.05 0.68
C GLY A 89 16.58 8.43 1.06
N GLY A 90 16.11 8.66 2.27
CA GLY A 90 14.84 8.09 2.73
C GLY A 90 14.56 8.28 4.22
N LEU A 91 13.71 7.40 4.74
CA LEU A 91 13.28 7.37 6.14
C LEU A 91 14.14 6.40 6.94
N MET A 92 14.51 6.80 8.15
CA MET A 92 15.29 5.98 9.07
C MET A 92 14.63 5.96 10.44
N ILE A 93 14.71 4.80 11.08
CA ILE A 93 14.57 4.62 12.51
C ILE A 93 15.87 4.03 13.05
N ARG A 94 16.42 4.62 14.13
CA ARG A 94 17.75 4.30 14.63
C ARG A 94 17.83 4.41 16.15
N ASP A 95 18.54 3.47 16.76
CA ASP A 95 18.69 3.36 18.22
C ASP A 95 19.39 4.56 18.86
N SER A 96 20.51 5.03 18.30
CA SER A 96 21.25 6.20 18.80
C SER A 96 21.87 7.01 17.66
N LEU A 97 22.46 8.16 17.98
CA LEU A 97 23.21 8.98 17.01
C LEU A 97 24.66 8.49 16.77
N ASP A 98 25.07 7.39 17.40
CA ASP A 98 26.39 6.78 17.17
C ASP A 98 26.48 6.21 15.75
N ASP A 99 27.68 6.17 15.17
CA ASP A 99 27.90 5.69 13.79
C ASP A 99 27.59 4.20 13.60
N ASN A 100 27.55 3.42 14.69
CA ASN A 100 27.37 1.96 14.67
C ASN A 100 26.00 1.49 15.17
N ALA A 101 25.06 2.38 15.48
CA ALA A 101 23.79 2.03 16.12
C ALA A 101 22.92 1.08 15.28
N ALA A 102 22.08 0.28 15.94
CA ALA A 102 21.03 -0.49 15.28
C ALA A 102 20.07 0.44 14.52
N HIS A 103 19.61 0.03 13.34
CA HIS A 103 18.69 0.84 12.53
C HIS A 103 17.88 0.00 11.54
N ALA A 104 16.78 0.58 11.08
CA ALA A 104 16.13 0.21 9.84
C ALA A 104 15.93 1.47 8.99
N THR A 105 16.16 1.35 7.70
CA THR A 105 16.16 2.48 6.78
C THR A 105 15.43 2.07 5.50
N MET A 106 14.33 2.76 5.23
CA MET A 106 13.56 2.62 4.01
C MET A 106 13.96 3.75 3.07
N MET A 107 14.51 3.44 1.91
CA MET A 107 15.23 4.43 1.11
C MET A 107 15.12 4.21 -0.38
N SER A 108 15.36 5.28 -1.14
CA SER A 108 15.65 5.25 -2.56
C SER A 108 17.16 5.37 -2.78
N THR A 109 17.69 4.59 -3.73
CA THR A 109 19.10 4.60 -4.11
C THR A 109 19.33 5.30 -5.45
N GLY A 110 20.58 5.69 -5.73
CA GLY A 110 20.95 6.36 -6.96
C GLY A 110 20.73 5.57 -8.26
N ALA A 111 20.75 4.23 -8.22
CA ALA A 111 20.48 3.39 -9.41
C ALA A 111 19.57 2.18 -9.18
N GLN A 112 19.39 1.71 -7.95
CA GLN A 112 18.68 0.46 -7.63
C GLN A 112 17.29 0.69 -7.02
N TYR A 113 16.73 1.88 -7.22
CA TYR A 113 15.41 2.27 -6.72
C TYR A 113 15.25 2.02 -5.20
N VAL A 114 14.09 1.51 -4.75
CA VAL A 114 13.74 1.39 -3.33
C VAL A 114 14.34 0.14 -2.67
N ALA A 115 14.87 0.31 -1.46
CA ALA A 115 15.40 -0.76 -0.62
C ALA A 115 15.07 -0.52 0.85
N MET A 116 15.10 -1.59 1.64
CA MET A 116 15.09 -1.52 3.09
C MET A 116 16.40 -2.11 3.62
N GLN A 117 17.27 -1.25 4.17
CA GLN A 117 18.49 -1.66 4.84
C GLN A 117 18.27 -1.71 6.35
N TYR A 118 19.04 -2.55 7.02
CA TYR A 118 18.96 -2.65 8.47
C TYR A 118 20.30 -3.03 9.08
N ARG A 119 20.53 -2.57 10.31
CA ARG A 119 21.51 -3.13 11.24
C ARG A 119 20.73 -3.64 12.44
N GLN A 120 20.73 -4.96 12.63
CA GLN A 120 19.87 -5.61 13.63
C GLN A 120 20.31 -5.29 15.07
N SER A 121 21.59 -5.01 15.33
CA SER A 121 22.10 -4.66 16.65
C SER A 121 23.29 -3.71 16.53
N THR A 122 23.53 -2.88 17.54
CA THR A 122 24.66 -1.95 17.55
C THR A 122 25.98 -2.67 17.29
N GLY A 123 26.74 -2.18 16.30
CA GLY A 123 28.01 -2.75 15.85
C GLY A 123 27.91 -3.97 14.92
N SER A 124 26.72 -4.52 14.67
CA SER A 124 26.56 -5.63 13.72
C SER A 124 26.75 -5.17 12.27
N SER A 125 26.99 -6.11 11.35
CA SER A 125 26.98 -5.81 9.92
C SER A 125 25.56 -5.48 9.45
N SER A 126 25.42 -4.56 8.50
CA SER A 126 24.14 -4.25 7.85
C SER A 126 23.69 -5.38 6.90
N GLY A 127 22.39 -5.57 6.82
CA GLY A 127 21.70 -6.34 5.78
C GLY A 127 20.85 -5.45 4.89
N SER A 128 20.36 -6.01 3.79
CA SER A 128 19.46 -5.32 2.87
C SER A 128 18.42 -6.26 2.30
N TYR A 129 17.20 -5.75 2.13
CA TYR A 129 16.19 -6.30 1.27
C TYR A 129 15.93 -5.31 0.13
N HIS A 130 16.01 -5.80 -1.11
CA HIS A 130 15.82 -5.00 -2.31
C HIS A 130 14.89 -5.74 -3.27
N THR A 131 13.97 -5.00 -3.87
CA THR A 131 13.10 -5.48 -4.95
C THR A 131 13.14 -4.44 -6.06
N GLY A 132 12.81 -4.83 -7.30
CA GLY A 132 12.82 -3.93 -8.46
C GLY A 132 11.68 -2.91 -8.45
N PHE A 133 11.58 -2.07 -7.42
CA PHE A 133 10.54 -1.05 -7.31
C PHE A 133 10.94 0.18 -8.15
N GLY A 134 10.70 0.13 -9.46
CA GLY A 134 11.30 0.97 -10.53
C GLY A 134 11.14 2.49 -10.52
N THR A 135 10.92 3.15 -9.38
CA THR A 135 10.80 4.61 -9.28
C THR A 135 11.62 5.17 -8.12
N LYS A 136 12.09 6.41 -8.27
CA LYS A 136 12.69 7.21 -7.20
C LYS A 136 11.71 8.23 -6.60
N ARG A 137 10.61 8.50 -7.28
CA ARG A 137 9.52 9.36 -6.83
C ARG A 137 8.42 8.47 -6.26
N VAL A 138 8.39 8.39 -4.94
CA VAL A 138 7.73 7.31 -4.20
C VAL A 138 7.40 7.74 -2.77
N TRP A 139 6.26 7.30 -2.28
CA TRP A 139 5.91 7.34 -0.86
C TRP A 139 6.61 6.22 -0.12
N LEU A 140 7.33 6.58 0.93
CA LEU A 140 7.92 5.66 1.88
C LEU A 140 7.16 5.78 3.21
N ARG A 141 7.01 4.65 3.88
CA ARG A 141 6.51 4.62 5.25
C ARG A 141 7.26 3.58 6.07
N ILE A 142 7.54 3.89 7.33
CA ILE A 142 8.04 2.94 8.31
C ILE A 142 7.06 2.92 9.48
N VAL A 143 6.70 1.72 9.93
CA VAL A 143 5.90 1.47 11.13
C VAL A 143 6.78 0.71 12.12
N LYS A 144 6.88 1.22 13.35
CA LYS A 144 7.53 0.52 14.47
C LYS A 144 6.48 0.07 15.48
N GLU A 145 6.52 -1.21 15.82
CA GLU A 145 5.72 -1.87 16.85
C GLU A 145 6.64 -2.70 17.76
N GLY A 146 6.95 -2.20 18.95
CA GLY A 146 8.02 -2.76 19.77
C GLY A 146 9.35 -2.81 19.00
N ASN A 147 9.97 -3.98 18.88
CA ASN A 147 11.20 -4.15 18.10
C ASN A 147 10.95 -4.41 16.61
N LYS A 148 9.70 -4.63 16.21
CA LYS A 148 9.36 -4.94 14.82
C LYS A 148 9.26 -3.65 14.03
N VAL A 149 10.05 -3.55 12.97
CA VAL A 149 10.01 -2.43 12.02
C VAL A 149 9.56 -2.93 10.67
N THR A 150 8.47 -2.37 10.16
CA THR A 150 7.91 -2.69 8.84
C THR A 150 8.02 -1.49 7.91
N GLY A 151 8.69 -1.67 6.78
CA GLY A 151 8.73 -0.71 5.68
C GLY A 151 7.57 -0.92 4.72
N PHE A 152 7.01 0.17 4.21
CA PHE A 152 5.96 0.19 3.20
C PHE A 152 6.33 1.16 2.07
N VAL A 153 5.82 0.86 0.88
CA VAL A 153 5.97 1.69 -0.32
C VAL A 153 4.62 1.98 -0.95
N LYS A 154 4.54 3.11 -1.64
CA LYS A 154 3.42 3.48 -2.49
C LYS A 154 3.94 4.39 -3.61
N ARG A 155 3.72 4.11 -4.90
CA ARG A 155 4.00 5.11 -5.96
C ARG A 155 3.00 6.24 -5.84
N GLU A 156 3.28 7.36 -6.50
CA GLU A 156 2.42 8.54 -6.41
C GLU A 156 0.97 8.26 -6.82
N ASP A 157 0.79 7.47 -7.88
CA ASP A 157 -0.47 7.06 -8.49
C ASP A 157 -1.07 5.79 -7.88
N GLU A 158 -0.35 5.14 -6.96
CA GLU A 158 -0.88 3.97 -6.27
C GLU A 158 -1.93 4.40 -5.23
N PHE A 159 -2.95 3.58 -4.97
CA PHE A 159 -4.00 3.94 -4.01
C PHE A 159 -3.52 3.91 -2.55
N GLY A 160 -2.77 2.88 -2.18
CA GLY A 160 -2.39 2.62 -0.80
C GLY A 160 -1.00 2.02 -0.67
N PHE A 161 -0.49 2.07 0.55
CA PHE A 161 0.76 1.43 0.89
C PHE A 161 0.68 -0.09 0.71
N SER A 162 1.77 -0.66 0.23
CA SER A 162 2.03 -2.09 0.19
C SER A 162 3.21 -2.39 1.11
N LYS A 163 3.14 -3.50 1.85
CA LYS A 163 4.23 -3.93 2.73
C LYS A 163 5.46 -4.26 1.89
N PHE A 164 6.58 -3.62 2.20
CA PHE A 164 7.84 -3.85 1.51
C PHE A 164 8.65 -4.95 2.19
N TYR A 165 8.94 -4.78 3.48
CA TYR A 165 9.69 -5.75 4.28
C TYR A 165 9.50 -5.50 5.77
N THR A 166 9.66 -6.54 6.59
CA THR A 166 9.60 -6.45 8.05
C THR A 166 10.87 -7.04 8.65
N ARG A 167 11.40 -6.39 9.67
CA ARG A 167 12.58 -6.85 10.42
C ARG A 167 12.48 -6.48 11.90
N ASP A 168 12.96 -7.37 12.76
CA ASP A 168 13.20 -7.03 14.17
C ASP A 168 14.54 -6.29 14.30
N ILE A 169 14.51 -5.15 15.00
CA ILE A 169 15.67 -4.34 15.35
C ILE A 169 15.82 -4.33 16.87
N ASN A 170 17.02 -4.64 17.36
CA ASN A 170 17.31 -4.65 18.78
C ASN A 170 17.66 -3.22 19.22
N PHE A 171 16.65 -2.46 19.61
CA PHE A 171 16.83 -1.18 20.30
C PHE A 171 17.37 -1.44 21.71
N SER A 172 18.35 -0.64 22.14
CA SER A 172 19.03 -0.81 23.44
C SER A 172 18.28 -0.18 24.60
N GLY A 173 17.28 0.68 24.32
CA GLY A 173 16.41 1.30 25.31
C GLY A 173 15.07 1.72 24.72
N ASP A 174 14.30 2.46 25.51
CA ASP A 174 12.95 2.92 25.12
C ASP A 174 12.99 4.13 24.19
N SER A 175 14.07 4.93 24.23
CA SER A 175 14.27 6.08 23.34
C SER A 175 15.04 5.69 22.08
N PHE A 176 14.64 6.27 20.95
CA PHE A 176 15.25 6.09 19.65
C PHE A 176 14.99 7.33 18.79
N PHE A 177 15.60 7.38 17.60
CA PHE A 177 15.42 8.47 16.65
C PHE A 177 14.72 8.02 15.38
N VAL A 178 13.84 8.86 14.86
CA VAL A 178 13.22 8.71 13.54
C VAL A 178 13.50 9.93 12.69
N GLY A 179 13.48 9.79 11.36
CA GLY A 179 13.66 10.95 10.51
C GLY A 179 14.11 10.67 9.08
N ILE A 180 14.68 11.70 8.47
CA ILE A 180 15.15 11.69 7.08
C ILE A 180 16.67 11.50 7.06
N ALA A 181 17.16 10.41 6.47
CA ALA A 181 18.58 10.07 6.38
C ALA A 181 19.08 10.13 4.94
N VAL A 182 20.23 10.77 4.72
CA VAL A 182 20.80 11.02 3.38
C VAL A 182 22.31 10.80 3.37
N THR A 183 22.83 10.06 2.40
CA THR A 183 24.27 9.93 2.11
C THR A 183 24.53 9.95 0.61
N SER A 184 25.61 10.60 0.18
CA SER A 184 26.05 10.60 -1.22
C SER A 184 26.82 9.35 -1.62
N HIS A 185 27.22 8.51 -0.66
CA HIS A 185 28.16 7.39 -0.86
C HIS A 185 29.54 7.83 -1.39
N VAL A 186 29.82 9.14 -1.38
CA VAL A 186 31.07 9.71 -1.86
C VAL A 186 31.49 10.83 -0.93
N GLN A 187 32.52 10.57 -0.12
CA GLN A 187 33.20 11.64 0.61
C GLN A 187 33.69 12.71 -0.36
N GLY A 188 33.57 13.98 0.03
CA GLY A 188 33.91 15.14 -0.79
C GLY A 188 32.76 15.66 -1.66
N THR A 189 31.65 14.93 -1.80
CA THR A 189 30.55 15.30 -2.70
C THR A 189 29.21 15.31 -1.98
N LEU A 190 28.49 16.42 -2.06
CA LEU A 190 27.11 16.52 -1.57
C LEU A 190 26.12 15.96 -2.60
N SER A 191 25.13 15.20 -2.14
CA SER A 191 23.89 14.91 -2.88
C SER A 191 22.75 15.75 -2.32
N ASN A 192 21.66 15.90 -3.08
CA ASN A 192 20.49 16.69 -2.69
C ASN A 192 19.21 15.86 -2.75
N PHE A 193 18.49 15.82 -1.64
CA PHE A 193 17.25 15.08 -1.43
C PHE A 193 16.11 16.03 -1.12
N ASP A 194 15.07 16.00 -1.96
CA ASP A 194 13.83 16.72 -1.74
C ASP A 194 12.76 15.72 -1.30
N VAL A 195 12.17 15.99 -0.14
CA VAL A 195 11.07 15.18 0.42
C VAL A 195 9.93 16.10 0.84
N SER A 196 8.70 15.68 0.58
CA SER A 196 7.47 16.37 0.99
C SER A 196 6.61 15.45 1.84
N SER A 197 5.56 16.00 2.47
CA SER A 197 4.60 15.24 3.28
C SER A 197 5.26 14.38 4.38
N PHE A 198 6.39 14.84 4.92
CA PHE A 198 7.04 14.21 6.06
C PHE A 198 6.17 14.39 7.31
N GLU A 199 5.74 13.28 7.88
CA GLU A 199 4.92 13.22 9.08
C GLU A 199 5.43 12.12 10.02
N ILE A 200 5.24 12.36 11.32
CA ILE A 200 5.43 11.37 12.37
C ILE A 200 4.08 11.27 13.10
N SER A 201 3.53 10.06 13.19
CA SER A 201 2.29 9.77 13.91
C SER A 201 2.55 8.77 15.03
N ASP A 202 1.88 8.96 16.16
CA ASP A 202 1.82 7.99 17.25
C ASP A 202 0.86 6.83 16.94
N GLU A 203 0.04 6.99 15.90
CA GLU A 203 -0.79 5.90 15.39
C GLU A 203 0.08 4.90 14.65
N VAL A 204 -0.02 3.65 15.07
CA VAL A 204 0.56 2.52 14.36
C VAL A 204 -0.30 2.25 13.12
N PHE A 205 0.27 2.51 11.94
CA PHE A 205 -0.41 2.26 10.68
C PHE A 205 -0.54 0.75 10.46
N SER A 206 -1.78 0.27 10.51
CA SER A 206 -2.16 -1.00 9.93
C SER A 206 -2.63 -0.76 8.50
N LEU A 207 -2.33 -1.69 7.58
CA LEU A 207 -3.12 -1.75 6.36
C LEU A 207 -4.60 -1.91 6.77
N PRO A 208 -5.55 -1.21 6.12
CA PRO A 208 -6.97 -1.47 6.39
C PRO A 208 -7.22 -2.97 6.27
N GLU A 209 -8.09 -3.56 7.08
CA GLU A 209 -8.39 -4.99 7.01
C GLU A 209 -8.84 -5.32 5.57
N ARG A 210 -7.95 -5.99 4.84
CA ARG A 210 -8.14 -6.36 3.43
C ARG A 210 -8.39 -7.85 3.28
N ASP A 211 -8.58 -8.57 4.38
CA ASP A 211 -9.00 -9.95 4.39
C ASP A 211 -10.42 -10.00 4.95
N VAL A 212 -11.28 -10.80 4.34
CA VAL A 212 -12.61 -11.12 4.88
C VAL A 212 -12.53 -12.55 5.38
N GLY A 213 -12.82 -12.76 6.66
CA GLY A 213 -12.68 -14.06 7.32
C GLY A 213 -11.21 -14.48 7.52
N GLU A 214 -11.01 -15.72 7.97
CA GLU A 214 -9.66 -16.24 8.20
C GLU A 214 -9.05 -16.75 6.89
N THR A 215 -8.09 -16.03 6.32
CA THR A 215 -7.43 -16.39 5.06
C THR A 215 -6.19 -17.26 5.25
N GLY A 216 -5.61 -17.27 6.45
CA GLY A 216 -4.37 -17.99 6.79
C GLY A 216 -3.09 -17.37 6.24
N ARG A 217 -3.21 -16.35 5.38
CA ARG A 217 -2.10 -15.57 4.84
C ARG A 217 -2.63 -14.25 4.29
N GLU A 218 -2.03 -13.16 4.75
CA GLU A 218 -2.39 -11.80 4.33
C GLU A 218 -2.41 -11.64 2.81
N ILE A 219 -3.38 -10.87 2.32
CA ILE A 219 -3.38 -10.35 0.95
C ILE A 219 -2.11 -9.52 0.66
N ASP A 220 -1.56 -9.71 -0.54
CA ASP A 220 -0.38 -8.99 -1.05
C ASP A 220 -0.74 -8.25 -2.34
N THR A 221 -0.34 -6.99 -2.46
CA THR A 221 -0.66 -6.14 -3.62
C THR A 221 0.62 -5.54 -4.20
N GLN A 222 0.74 -5.59 -5.52
CA GLN A 222 1.91 -5.06 -6.23
C GLN A 222 1.50 -4.47 -7.58
N ALA A 223 1.88 -3.23 -7.88
CA ALA A 223 1.74 -2.71 -9.24
C ALA A 223 2.68 -3.45 -10.21
N VAL A 224 2.13 -3.91 -11.32
CA VAL A 224 2.85 -4.64 -12.39
C VAL A 224 3.26 -3.67 -13.49
N SER A 225 2.36 -2.77 -13.86
CA SER A 225 2.56 -1.64 -14.77
C SER A 225 1.59 -0.52 -14.39
N GLU A 226 1.67 0.64 -15.05
CA GLU A 226 0.70 1.72 -14.90
C GLU A 226 -0.74 1.18 -15.06
N GLY A 227 -1.60 1.42 -14.07
CA GLY A 227 -2.99 0.98 -14.03
C GLY A 227 -3.24 -0.53 -13.99
N VAL A 228 -2.23 -1.37 -13.68
CA VAL A 228 -2.38 -2.84 -13.57
C VAL A 228 -1.74 -3.37 -12.29
N TRP A 229 -2.52 -4.13 -11.53
CA TRP A 229 -2.18 -4.64 -10.22
C TRP A 229 -2.13 -6.16 -10.19
N SER A 230 -1.17 -6.70 -9.45
CA SER A 230 -1.13 -8.07 -8.97
C SER A 230 -1.68 -8.08 -7.54
N ILE A 231 -2.79 -8.79 -7.33
CA ILE A 231 -3.44 -8.96 -6.03
C ILE A 231 -3.39 -10.45 -5.70
N LYS A 232 -2.61 -10.82 -4.68
CA LYS A 232 -2.50 -12.20 -4.20
C LYS A 232 -3.40 -12.41 -3.00
N GLY A 233 -4.41 -13.26 -3.14
CA GLY A 233 -5.34 -13.59 -2.07
C GLY A 233 -5.25 -15.05 -1.65
N ALA A 234 -5.31 -15.29 -0.34
CA ALA A 234 -5.56 -16.61 0.23
C ALA A 234 -7.01 -16.72 0.71
N GLY A 235 -7.38 -17.90 1.21
CA GLY A 235 -8.65 -18.13 1.86
C GLY A 235 -9.40 -19.31 1.29
N THR A 236 -10.41 -19.78 2.01
CA THR A 236 -11.07 -21.06 1.73
C THR A 236 -12.14 -20.98 0.65
N ASP A 237 -12.94 -19.91 0.61
CA ASP A 237 -13.88 -19.68 -0.49
C ASP A 237 -14.57 -18.30 -0.46
N ILE A 238 -15.14 -17.89 -1.59
CA ILE A 238 -16.25 -16.92 -1.65
C ILE A 238 -17.52 -17.72 -1.97
N GLY A 239 -18.23 -18.18 -0.94
CA GLY A 239 -19.25 -19.21 -1.08
C GLY A 239 -19.82 -19.68 0.27
N GLY A 240 -20.88 -20.51 0.22
CA GLY A 240 -21.54 -21.01 1.42
C GLY A 240 -22.11 -19.88 2.30
N THR A 241 -22.05 -20.04 3.62
CA THR A 241 -22.59 -19.06 4.58
C THR A 241 -21.54 -18.12 5.16
N VAL A 242 -20.24 -18.41 4.97
CA VAL A 242 -19.11 -17.60 5.46
C VAL A 242 -17.98 -17.60 4.43
N ASP A 243 -17.41 -16.43 4.18
CA ASP A 243 -16.37 -16.23 3.18
C ASP A 243 -14.98 -16.14 3.82
N SER A 244 -13.97 -16.47 3.02
CA SER A 244 -12.55 -16.37 3.34
C SER A 244 -11.78 -15.99 2.07
N PHE A 245 -11.39 -14.72 1.96
CA PHE A 245 -10.73 -14.15 0.77
C PHE A 245 -10.04 -12.81 1.04
N GLY A 246 -9.15 -12.40 0.14
CA GLY A 246 -8.59 -11.04 0.13
C GLY A 246 -9.47 -10.06 -0.65
N PHE A 247 -9.74 -8.90 -0.08
CA PHE A 247 -10.64 -7.86 -0.60
C PHE A 247 -10.00 -6.46 -0.57
N PHE A 248 -9.54 -5.99 -1.72
CA PHE A 248 -9.04 -4.63 -1.91
C PHE A 248 -10.21 -3.71 -2.28
N ASN A 249 -10.69 -2.91 -1.33
CA ASN A 249 -12.02 -2.30 -1.43
C ASN A 249 -12.08 -0.83 -0.99
N TYR A 250 -13.16 -0.18 -1.43
CA TYR A 250 -13.48 1.23 -1.22
C TYR A 250 -14.89 1.35 -0.68
N LYS A 251 -15.07 2.17 0.35
CA LYS A 251 -16.38 2.48 0.91
C LYS A 251 -17.16 3.36 -0.05
N GLN A 252 -18.41 2.99 -0.33
CA GLN A 252 -19.32 3.65 -1.28
C GLN A 252 -20.71 3.78 -0.65
N SER A 253 -21.51 4.67 -1.23
CA SER A 253 -22.92 4.88 -0.84
C SER A 253 -23.77 5.12 -2.09
N GLY A 254 -25.09 4.95 -1.95
CA GLY A 254 -26.03 5.19 -3.04
C GLY A 254 -25.92 4.22 -4.21
N ASP A 255 -26.40 4.67 -5.36
CA ASP A 255 -26.44 3.92 -6.61
C ASP A 255 -25.19 4.21 -7.44
N ILE A 256 -24.55 3.17 -7.94
CA ILE A 256 -23.29 3.30 -8.68
C ILE A 256 -23.19 2.28 -9.82
N THR A 257 -22.37 2.62 -10.80
CA THR A 257 -21.81 1.67 -11.77
C THR A 257 -20.32 1.49 -11.48
N ALA A 258 -19.90 0.28 -11.14
CA ALA A 258 -18.50 -0.09 -10.98
C ALA A 258 -18.01 -0.88 -12.20
N THR A 259 -16.88 -0.51 -12.78
CA THR A 259 -16.24 -1.26 -13.88
C THR A 259 -14.76 -1.50 -13.62
N VAL A 260 -14.23 -2.62 -14.10
CA VAL A 260 -12.80 -2.94 -14.01
C VAL A 260 -12.34 -3.84 -15.15
N HIS A 261 -11.11 -3.63 -15.61
CA HIS A 261 -10.43 -4.54 -16.53
C HIS A 261 -9.73 -5.67 -15.76
N LEU A 262 -10.06 -6.93 -16.03
CA LEU A 262 -9.39 -8.10 -15.50
C LEU A 262 -8.54 -8.75 -16.59
N ASP A 263 -7.21 -8.77 -16.39
CA ASP A 263 -6.27 -9.37 -17.33
C ASP A 263 -6.23 -10.90 -17.18
N LYS A 264 -5.95 -11.41 -15.98
CA LYS A 264 -6.00 -12.86 -15.72
C LYS A 264 -6.10 -13.18 -14.23
N LEU A 265 -6.58 -14.39 -13.95
CA LEU A 265 -6.40 -15.05 -12.66
C LEU A 265 -5.39 -16.18 -12.85
N GLU A 266 -4.26 -16.11 -12.16
CA GLU A 266 -3.35 -17.24 -12.00
C GLU A 266 -3.87 -18.12 -10.86
N GLU A 267 -4.59 -19.15 -11.26
CA GLU A 267 -5.27 -20.07 -10.36
C GLU A 267 -4.28 -20.94 -9.57
N ARG A 268 -4.54 -21.09 -8.27
CA ARG A 268 -3.88 -22.10 -7.45
C ARG A 268 -4.50 -23.48 -7.67
N ASN A 269 -5.81 -23.50 -7.88
CA ASN A 269 -6.62 -24.65 -8.25
C ASN A 269 -7.89 -24.17 -8.97
N ILE A 270 -8.69 -25.10 -9.52
CA ILE A 270 -9.87 -24.79 -10.35
C ILE A 270 -10.96 -23.97 -9.62
N ASN A 271 -10.92 -23.92 -8.29
CA ASN A 271 -11.87 -23.18 -7.48
C ASN A 271 -11.34 -21.81 -7.04
N SER A 272 -10.09 -21.45 -7.40
CA SER A 272 -9.62 -20.07 -7.21
C SER A 272 -10.56 -19.09 -7.91
N LYS A 273 -10.83 -17.96 -7.25
CA LYS A 273 -11.76 -16.93 -7.74
C LYS A 273 -11.09 -15.57 -7.69
N GLY A 274 -11.36 -14.72 -8.68
CA GLY A 274 -10.81 -13.37 -8.73
C GLY A 274 -11.68 -12.43 -9.56
N GLY A 275 -11.91 -11.20 -9.11
CA GLY A 275 -12.69 -10.23 -9.89
C GLY A 275 -13.25 -9.09 -9.06
N LEU A 276 -14.43 -8.60 -9.45
CA LEU A 276 -15.07 -7.42 -8.87
C LEU A 276 -16.18 -7.82 -7.89
N MET A 277 -16.26 -7.16 -6.74
CA MET A 277 -17.25 -7.42 -5.70
C MET A 277 -17.86 -6.13 -5.15
N MET A 278 -19.16 -6.18 -4.84
CA MET A 278 -19.88 -5.29 -3.93
C MET A 278 -20.29 -6.10 -2.69
N ARG A 279 -20.01 -5.59 -1.49
CA ARG A 279 -20.29 -6.28 -0.21
C ARG A 279 -20.79 -5.31 0.85
N ALA A 280 -21.77 -5.73 1.65
CA ALA A 280 -22.37 -4.88 2.69
C ALA A 280 -21.39 -4.51 3.82
N SER A 281 -20.53 -5.43 4.25
CA SER A 281 -19.54 -5.18 5.32
C SER A 281 -18.35 -6.13 5.23
N HIS A 282 -17.33 -5.94 6.08
CA HIS A 282 -16.19 -6.87 6.18
C HIS A 282 -16.48 -8.15 6.98
N ALA A 283 -17.69 -8.31 7.55
CA ALA A 283 -18.06 -9.56 8.22
C ALA A 283 -18.06 -10.74 7.24
N ALA A 284 -17.56 -11.91 7.64
CA ALA A 284 -17.40 -13.07 6.77
C ALA A 284 -18.73 -13.61 6.19
N ASP A 285 -19.83 -13.39 6.89
CA ASP A 285 -21.17 -13.82 6.50
C ASP A 285 -21.98 -12.74 5.76
N ALA A 286 -21.40 -11.57 5.51
CA ALA A 286 -22.12 -10.42 4.98
C ALA A 286 -22.76 -10.67 3.59
N PRO A 287 -23.89 -10.01 3.30
CA PRO A 287 -24.47 -9.97 1.96
C PRO A 287 -23.50 -9.41 0.92
N HIS A 288 -23.49 -9.99 -0.28
CA HIS A 288 -22.61 -9.55 -1.36
C HIS A 288 -23.15 -9.92 -2.75
N VAL A 289 -22.68 -9.20 -3.76
CA VAL A 289 -22.72 -9.60 -5.17
C VAL A 289 -21.33 -9.45 -5.74
N SER A 290 -20.82 -10.49 -6.38
CA SER A 290 -19.50 -10.46 -7.02
C SER A 290 -19.54 -11.10 -8.37
N LEU A 291 -18.76 -10.54 -9.30
CA LEU A 291 -18.52 -11.06 -10.63
C LEU A 291 -17.05 -11.47 -10.71
N LEU A 292 -16.82 -12.78 -10.70
CA LEU A 292 -15.48 -13.36 -10.54
C LEU A 292 -15.15 -14.29 -11.72
N THR A 293 -13.91 -14.27 -12.18
CA THR A 293 -13.36 -15.35 -13.00
C THR A 293 -12.94 -16.50 -12.11
N THR A 294 -13.11 -17.71 -12.63
CA THR A 294 -12.75 -18.98 -12.00
C THR A 294 -12.26 -19.94 -13.09
N GLY A 295 -11.78 -21.12 -12.70
CA GLY A 295 -11.47 -22.19 -13.64
C GLY A 295 -12.68 -22.71 -14.44
N LYS A 296 -13.89 -22.27 -14.06
CA LYS A 296 -15.17 -22.58 -14.73
C LYS A 296 -15.71 -21.41 -15.56
N GLY A 297 -14.95 -20.32 -15.71
CA GLY A 297 -15.35 -19.11 -16.42
C GLY A 297 -15.88 -18.01 -15.51
N ILE A 298 -16.56 -17.03 -16.11
CA ILE A 298 -17.12 -15.87 -15.41
C ILE A 298 -18.36 -16.29 -14.63
N THR A 299 -18.34 -16.04 -13.32
CA THR A 299 -19.40 -16.45 -12.40
C THR A 299 -19.84 -15.28 -11.55
N MET A 300 -21.15 -15.04 -11.55
CA MET A 300 -21.80 -14.21 -10.55
C MET A 300 -22.02 -15.05 -9.30
N TYR A 301 -21.56 -14.57 -8.15
CA TYR A 301 -21.89 -15.11 -6.82
C TYR A 301 -22.68 -14.06 -6.06
N TYR A 302 -23.68 -14.48 -5.30
CA TYR A 302 -24.45 -13.56 -4.46
C TYR A 302 -24.97 -14.22 -3.19
N ARG A 303 -24.97 -13.45 -2.11
CA ARG A 303 -25.61 -13.76 -0.83
C ARG A 303 -26.56 -12.62 -0.51
N GLU A 304 -27.85 -12.93 -0.38
CA GLU A 304 -28.90 -11.89 -0.24
C GLU A 304 -28.96 -11.28 1.17
N THR A 305 -28.71 -12.09 2.20
CA THR A 305 -28.80 -11.73 3.63
C THR A 305 -27.63 -12.29 4.42
N ALA A 306 -27.29 -11.67 5.55
CA ALA A 306 -26.17 -12.11 6.37
C ALA A 306 -26.37 -13.55 6.85
N GLY A 307 -25.34 -14.39 6.70
CA GLY A 307 -25.39 -15.81 7.06
C GLY A 307 -26.18 -16.72 6.11
N GLY A 308 -26.77 -16.17 5.04
CA GLY A 308 -27.46 -16.95 4.01
C GLY A 308 -26.49 -17.72 3.09
N ASP A 309 -27.01 -18.70 2.36
CA ASP A 309 -26.22 -19.44 1.36
C ASP A 309 -25.85 -18.55 0.16
N THR A 310 -24.59 -18.61 -0.27
CA THR A 310 -24.15 -18.00 -1.52
C THR A 310 -24.66 -18.81 -2.72
N SER A 311 -25.51 -18.19 -3.52
CA SER A 311 -25.95 -18.68 -4.82
C SER A 311 -25.00 -18.23 -5.94
N ASN A 312 -25.05 -18.90 -7.09
CA ASN A 312 -24.23 -18.52 -8.23
C ASN A 312 -24.93 -18.71 -9.56
N LYS A 313 -24.52 -17.89 -10.53
CA LYS A 313 -24.88 -18.00 -11.94
C LYS A 313 -23.62 -17.89 -12.77
N ASN A 314 -23.28 -18.97 -13.45
CA ASN A 314 -22.09 -19.06 -14.28
C ASN A 314 -22.47 -18.89 -15.75
N VAL A 315 -21.65 -18.14 -16.47
CA VAL A 315 -21.55 -18.28 -17.92
C VAL A 315 -20.21 -18.94 -18.17
N GLY A 316 -20.30 -20.20 -18.58
CA GLY A 316 -19.17 -20.89 -19.16
C GLY A 316 -18.69 -20.11 -20.38
N VAL A 317 -17.46 -20.41 -20.77
CA VAL A 317 -16.64 -19.71 -21.74
C VAL A 317 -15.94 -18.49 -21.11
N TRP A 318 -14.60 -18.59 -21.05
CA TRP A 318 -13.60 -17.53 -20.85
C TRP A 318 -13.16 -17.17 -19.41
N SER A 319 -11.84 -17.16 -19.22
CA SER A 319 -11.12 -16.80 -17.98
C SER A 319 -9.92 -15.90 -18.37
N GLY A 320 -10.09 -14.58 -18.27
CA GLY A 320 -9.03 -13.58 -18.55
C GLY A 320 -9.34 -12.64 -19.73
N ASN A 321 -8.73 -11.45 -19.68
CA ASN A 321 -8.86 -10.32 -20.60
C ASN A 321 -10.33 -9.92 -20.84
N VAL A 322 -10.99 -9.56 -19.74
CA VAL A 322 -12.42 -9.25 -19.69
C VAL A 322 -12.65 -7.98 -18.90
N GLU A 323 -13.64 -7.21 -19.34
CA GLU A 323 -14.21 -6.11 -18.57
C GLU A 323 -15.34 -6.65 -17.71
N LEU A 324 -15.36 -6.27 -16.44
CA LEU A 324 -16.39 -6.61 -15.47
C LEU A 324 -17.15 -5.35 -15.09
N LYS A 325 -18.47 -5.46 -14.90
CA LYS A 325 -19.32 -4.35 -14.49
C LYS A 325 -20.40 -4.78 -13.51
N LEU A 326 -20.55 -4.03 -12.43
CA LEU A 326 -21.64 -4.13 -11.47
C LEU A 326 -22.43 -2.82 -11.48
N VAL A 327 -23.73 -2.89 -11.72
CA VAL A 327 -24.64 -1.73 -11.67
C VAL A 327 -25.57 -1.91 -10.49
N LYS A 328 -25.44 -1.06 -9.47
CA LYS A 328 -26.30 -1.07 -8.29
C LYS A 328 -27.36 0.02 -8.39
N THR A 329 -28.62 -0.37 -8.22
CA THR A 329 -29.78 0.51 -8.13
C THR A 329 -30.63 0.08 -6.93
N GLY A 330 -30.70 0.89 -5.88
CA GLY A 330 -31.25 0.47 -4.60
C GLY A 330 -30.51 -0.76 -4.05
N ASN A 331 -31.24 -1.84 -3.82
CA ASN A 331 -30.68 -3.13 -3.37
C ASN A 331 -30.42 -4.11 -4.52
N GLU A 332 -30.76 -3.76 -5.76
CA GLU A 332 -30.50 -4.62 -6.91
C GLU A 332 -29.10 -4.35 -7.46
N VAL A 333 -28.36 -5.42 -7.76
CA VAL A 333 -27.07 -5.36 -8.45
C VAL A 333 -27.13 -6.23 -9.70
N ALA A 334 -27.00 -5.58 -10.86
CA ALA A 334 -26.90 -6.24 -12.14
C ALA A 334 -25.44 -6.44 -12.55
N CYS A 335 -25.09 -7.68 -12.90
CA CYS A 335 -23.74 -8.07 -13.33
C CYS A 335 -23.67 -8.11 -14.86
N TYR A 336 -22.66 -7.46 -15.42
CA TYR A 336 -22.35 -7.48 -16.83
C TYR A 336 -20.87 -7.79 -17.07
N TYR A 337 -20.57 -8.41 -18.19
CA TYR A 337 -19.20 -8.66 -18.62
C TYR A 337 -19.05 -8.33 -20.11
N LYS A 338 -17.83 -8.03 -20.54
CA LYS A 338 -17.52 -7.73 -21.94
C LYS A 338 -16.12 -8.21 -22.29
N HIS A 339 -15.95 -8.85 -23.44
CA HIS A 339 -14.62 -9.11 -23.98
C HIS A 339 -14.00 -7.84 -24.53
N LYS A 340 -12.66 -7.73 -24.49
CA LYS A 340 -11.96 -6.63 -25.16
C LYS A 340 -12.36 -6.46 -26.64
N SER A 341 -12.69 -7.56 -27.32
CA SER A 341 -13.13 -7.57 -28.73
C SER A 341 -14.65 -7.49 -28.92
N ALA A 342 -15.45 -7.57 -27.85
CA ALA A 342 -16.91 -7.52 -27.97
C ALA A 342 -17.39 -6.07 -28.09
N PRO A 343 -18.35 -5.80 -28.98
CA PRO A 343 -18.87 -4.44 -29.18
C PRO A 343 -19.76 -3.98 -28.00
N GLU A 344 -20.41 -4.92 -27.30
CA GLU A 344 -21.43 -4.63 -26.30
C GLU A 344 -21.22 -5.43 -25.01
N TRP A 345 -21.82 -4.94 -23.91
CA TRP A 345 -21.85 -5.62 -22.62
C TRP A 345 -22.91 -6.74 -22.60
N PHE A 346 -22.54 -7.91 -22.10
CA PHE A 346 -23.45 -9.04 -21.87
C PHE A 346 -23.98 -9.00 -20.44
N HIS A 347 -25.30 -9.08 -20.26
CA HIS A 347 -25.93 -9.20 -18.94
C HIS A 347 -25.85 -10.65 -18.47
N LEU A 348 -25.26 -10.88 -17.30
CA LEU A 348 -25.17 -12.20 -16.69
C LEU A 348 -26.38 -12.48 -15.80
N GLY A 349 -26.74 -11.54 -14.93
CA GLY A 349 -27.81 -11.72 -13.97
C GLY A 349 -27.97 -10.51 -13.07
N THR A 350 -29.00 -10.53 -12.23
CA THR A 350 -29.30 -9.51 -11.23
C THR A 350 -29.65 -10.20 -9.93
N ALA A 351 -29.17 -9.68 -8.80
CA ALA A 351 -29.52 -10.15 -7.47
C ALA A 351 -29.97 -8.98 -6.60
N THR A 352 -30.87 -9.25 -5.65
CA THR A 352 -31.27 -8.29 -4.61
C THR A 352 -30.51 -8.60 -3.34
N VAL A 353 -29.77 -7.63 -2.81
CA VAL A 353 -28.87 -7.80 -1.67
C VAL A 353 -29.07 -6.67 -0.65
N ALA A 354 -29.15 -7.02 0.63
CA ALA A 354 -29.30 -6.06 1.71
C ALA A 354 -27.95 -5.42 2.06
N PHE A 355 -27.71 -4.19 1.58
CA PHE A 355 -26.48 -3.44 1.90
C PHE A 355 -26.57 -2.62 3.18
N ASP A 356 -27.77 -2.33 3.69
CA ASP A 356 -28.06 -1.62 4.95
C ASP A 356 -27.19 -0.37 5.22
N GLY A 357 -26.96 0.45 4.19
CA GLY A 357 -26.24 1.74 4.29
C GLY A 357 -25.06 1.83 3.34
N ASP A 358 -23.93 2.31 3.85
CA ASP A 358 -22.67 2.30 3.13
C ASP A 358 -22.19 0.87 2.91
N TYR A 359 -21.55 0.61 1.78
CA TYR A 359 -21.07 -0.70 1.38
C TYR A 359 -19.67 -0.58 0.78
N TYR A 360 -19.07 -1.71 0.42
CA TYR A 360 -17.71 -1.78 -0.08
C TYR A 360 -17.69 -2.32 -1.50
N VAL A 361 -16.89 -1.70 -2.37
CA VAL A 361 -16.69 -2.12 -3.75
C VAL A 361 -15.21 -2.32 -3.99
N GLY A 362 -14.82 -3.43 -4.59
CA GLY A 362 -13.41 -3.77 -4.65
C GLY A 362 -13.06 -4.99 -5.47
N GLN A 363 -11.76 -5.18 -5.67
CA GLN A 363 -11.21 -6.41 -6.23
C GLN A 363 -11.16 -7.49 -5.14
N ALA A 364 -11.72 -8.66 -5.42
CA ALA A 364 -11.76 -9.80 -4.52
C ALA A 364 -10.97 -10.97 -5.13
N VAL A 365 -10.16 -11.65 -4.32
CA VAL A 365 -9.37 -12.82 -4.75
C VAL A 365 -9.27 -13.87 -3.64
N THR A 366 -9.47 -15.13 -4.00
CA THR A 366 -9.24 -16.29 -3.13
C THR A 366 -8.58 -17.41 -3.91
N SER A 367 -7.68 -18.13 -3.26
CA SER A 367 -7.08 -19.35 -3.80
C SER A 367 -7.99 -20.57 -3.67
N ALA A 368 -9.05 -20.47 -2.88
CA ALA A 368 -9.83 -21.60 -2.38
C ALA A 368 -8.98 -22.63 -1.59
N GLU A 369 -7.94 -22.15 -0.89
CA GLU A 369 -7.05 -22.91 -0.04
C GLU A 369 -6.47 -22.01 1.08
N TYR A 370 -6.68 -22.40 2.34
CA TYR A 370 -6.21 -21.65 3.50
C TYR A 370 -4.69 -21.45 3.47
N GLY A 371 -4.24 -20.20 3.62
CA GLY A 371 -2.83 -19.83 3.70
C GLY A 371 -2.05 -19.87 2.37
N GLN A 372 -2.68 -20.27 1.26
CA GLN A 372 -2.03 -20.31 -0.05
C GLN A 372 -2.55 -19.19 -0.94
N HIS A 373 -1.68 -18.57 -1.74
CA HIS A 373 -2.09 -17.49 -2.64
C HIS A 373 -2.49 -18.01 -4.03
N ALA A 374 -3.51 -17.39 -4.61
CA ALA A 374 -3.71 -17.25 -6.05
C ALA A 374 -3.49 -15.77 -6.43
N THR A 375 -3.15 -15.48 -7.69
CA THR A 375 -2.78 -14.12 -8.11
C THR A 375 -3.78 -13.58 -9.14
N LEU A 376 -4.43 -12.47 -8.82
CA LEU A 376 -5.32 -11.74 -9.72
C LEU A 376 -4.58 -10.56 -10.35
N TYR A 377 -4.54 -10.51 -11.68
CA TYR A 377 -4.03 -9.39 -12.46
C TYR A 377 -5.20 -8.55 -12.97
N ILE A 378 -5.33 -7.33 -12.45
CA ILE A 378 -6.55 -6.53 -12.58
C ILE A 378 -6.20 -5.03 -12.53
N GLY A 379 -6.94 -4.22 -13.28
CA GLY A 379 -6.73 -2.78 -13.34
C GLY A 379 -7.49 -2.01 -12.27
N ASP A 380 -7.50 -0.69 -12.43
CA ASP A 380 -8.23 0.21 -11.54
C ASP A 380 -9.75 0.06 -11.69
N ILE A 381 -10.46 0.29 -10.58
CA ILE A 381 -11.92 0.35 -10.60
C ILE A 381 -12.35 1.76 -10.98
N TYR A 382 -13.30 1.83 -11.90
CA TYR A 382 -14.01 3.07 -12.21
C TYR A 382 -15.40 3.02 -11.56
N ILE A 383 -15.74 4.05 -10.80
CA ILE A 383 -17.09 4.29 -10.29
C ILE A 383 -17.72 5.43 -11.08
N ASN A 384 -18.85 5.16 -11.71
CA ASN A 384 -19.58 6.13 -12.53
C ASN A 384 -18.71 6.78 -13.64
N GLY A 385 -17.68 6.06 -14.11
CA GLY A 385 -16.75 6.52 -15.14
C GLY A 385 -15.52 7.26 -14.61
N GLU A 386 -15.45 7.52 -13.30
CA GLU A 386 -14.28 8.11 -12.65
C GLU A 386 -13.43 7.03 -12.00
N VAL A 387 -12.12 7.11 -12.15
CA VAL A 387 -11.21 6.20 -11.45
C VAL A 387 -11.29 6.48 -9.95
N ILE A 388 -11.52 5.45 -9.15
CA ILE A 388 -11.44 5.53 -7.69
C ILE A 388 -10.10 4.97 -7.24
N ALA A 389 -9.03 5.67 -7.60
CA ALA A 389 -7.68 5.48 -7.07
C ALA A 389 -6.81 6.66 -7.49
#